data_AF-A0A529C509-F1
#
_entry.id   AF-A0A529C509-F1
#
_cell.length_a   1.000
_cell.length_b   1.000
_cell.length_c   1.000
_cell.angle_alpha   90.00
_cell.angle_beta   90.00
_cell.angle_gamma   90.00
#
_symmetry.space_group_name_H-M   'P 1'
#
loop_
_entity.id
_entity.type
_entity.pdbx_description
1 polymer ?
#
loop_
_entity_poly.entity_id
_entity_poly.type
_entity_poly.pdbx_seq_one_letter_code
_entity_poly.pdbx_strand_id
1 'polypeptide(L)'
;EFAAWLGLTPSQNSSGGKDRLGHITKMGDRYLRKLLVIGATSLIRRARHKPEAADPRLLALLARKPARVASVAMANKMARVVWAIMARGETYQARHAPNLAA
;
A
#
# COMPACT_ATOMS: atom_id res chain seq x y z
N GLU A 1 2.66 -3.13 -11.34
CA GLU A 1 3.98 -2.59 -11.72
C GLU A 1 4.49 -1.49 -10.80
N PHE A 2 3.86 -0.31 -10.70
CA PHE A 2 4.42 0.82 -9.91
C PHE A 2 4.77 0.50 -8.44
N ALA A 3 3.86 -0.16 -7.71
CA ALA A 3 4.13 -0.54 -6.32
C ALA A 3 5.26 -1.58 -6.18
N ALA A 4 5.40 -2.47 -7.18
CA ALA A 4 6.47 -3.47 -7.21
C ALA A 4 7.82 -2.82 -7.53
N TRP A 5 7.84 -1.85 -8.44
CA TRP A 5 9.02 -1.05 -8.74
C TRP A 5 9.52 -0.29 -7.50
N LEU A 6 8.62 0.26 -6.67
CA LEU A 6 8.96 0.88 -5.38
C LEU A 6 9.38 -0.10 -4.26
N GLY A 7 9.44 -1.40 -4.59
CA GLY A 7 9.72 -2.48 -3.67
C GLY A 7 8.65 -2.64 -2.58
N LEU A 8 7.42 -2.15 -2.77
CA LEU A 8 6.36 -2.25 -1.75
C LEU A 8 5.63 -3.61 -1.78
N THR A 9 6.02 -4.49 -2.70
CA THR A 9 5.51 -5.86 -2.83
C THR A 9 6.62 -6.88 -2.56
N PRO A 10 6.24 -8.11 -2.15
CA PRO A 10 7.17 -9.25 -2.15
C PRO A 10 7.77 -9.46 -3.54
N SER A 11 9.03 -9.92 -3.62
CA SER A 11 9.58 -10.42 -4.88
C SER A 11 8.81 -11.66 -5.34
N GLN A 12 8.69 -11.87 -6.64
CA GLN A 12 8.05 -13.05 -7.21
C GLN A 12 9.07 -13.79 -8.09
N ASN A 13 9.43 -15.00 -7.68
CA ASN A 13 10.34 -15.88 -8.42
C ASN A 13 9.63 -17.21 -8.72
N SER A 14 8.60 -17.14 -9.56
CA SER A 14 7.80 -18.30 -9.96
C SER A 14 8.38 -18.96 -11.21
N SER A 15 8.46 -20.29 -11.25
CA SER A 15 8.78 -21.07 -12.46
C SER A 15 7.99 -22.38 -12.48
N GLY A 16 7.70 -22.90 -13.68
CA GLY A 16 7.07 -24.21 -13.86
C GLY A 16 5.75 -24.39 -13.09
N GLY A 17 4.89 -23.38 -13.04
CA GLY A 17 3.59 -23.43 -12.36
C GLY A 17 3.63 -23.35 -10.83
N LYS A 18 4.79 -23.11 -10.21
CA LYS A 18 4.93 -22.93 -8.76
C LYS A 18 5.10 -21.47 -8.41
N ASP A 19 4.14 -20.90 -7.68
CA ASP A 19 4.26 -19.54 -7.16
C ASP A 19 5.12 -19.47 -5.91
N ARG A 20 6.17 -18.64 -5.96
CA ARG A 20 7.06 -18.38 -4.83
C ARG A 20 7.21 -16.89 -4.60
N LEU A 21 6.62 -16.42 -3.50
CA LEU A 21 6.81 -15.06 -2.99
C LEU A 21 8.05 -15.02 -2.08
N GLY A 22 8.95 -14.08 -2.34
CA GLY A 22 10.13 -13.81 -1.52
C GLY A 22 9.95 -12.61 -0.60
N HIS A 23 11.06 -11.97 -0.23
CA HIS A 23 11.05 -10.82 0.66
C HIS A 23 10.55 -9.54 -0.04
N ILE A 24 10.09 -8.58 0.77
CA ILE A 24 9.83 -7.22 0.28
C ILE A 24 11.15 -6.62 -0.18
N THR A 25 11.23 -6.28 -1.46
CA THR A 25 12.44 -5.71 -2.04
C THR A 25 12.55 -4.23 -1.64
N LYS A 26 13.77 -3.67 -1.66
CA LYS A 26 13.97 -2.22 -1.47
C LYS A 26 14.40 -1.55 -2.78
N MET A 27 13.99 -2.14 -3.89
CA MET A 27 14.34 -1.72 -5.25
C MET A 27 13.53 -0.48 -5.67
N GLY A 28 13.96 0.16 -6.77
CA GLY A 28 13.39 1.40 -7.30
C GLY A 28 13.78 2.65 -6.53
N ASP A 29 12.89 3.66 -6.56
CA ASP A 29 13.13 4.94 -5.88
C ASP A 29 12.97 4.83 -4.35
N ARG A 30 14.11 4.86 -3.66
CA ARG A 30 14.19 4.81 -2.19
C ARG A 30 13.57 6.04 -1.52
N TYR A 31 13.64 7.21 -2.14
CA TYR A 31 13.07 8.44 -1.61
C TYR A 31 11.55 8.41 -1.67
N LEU A 32 10.99 8.05 -2.83
CA LEU A 32 9.53 7.92 -2.98
C LEU A 32 8.96 6.84 -2.06
N ARG A 33 9.66 5.70 -1.94
CA ARG A 33 9.33 4.66 -0.96
C ARG A 33 9.32 5.21 0.46
N LYS A 34 10.36 5.94 0.86
CA LYS A 34 10.47 6.54 2.19
C LYS A 34 9.29 7.46 2.47
N LEU A 35 8.93 8.34 1.53
CA LEU A 35 7.79 9.24 1.68
C LEU A 35 6.47 8.50 1.89
N LEU A 36 6.20 7.46 1.08
CA LEU A 36 4.99 6.66 1.22
C LEU A 36 4.91 5.93 2.57
N VAL A 37 6.03 5.36 3.03
CA VAL A 37 6.08 4.66 4.33
C VAL A 37 5.94 5.63 5.50
N ILE A 38 6.53 6.82 5.42
CA ILE A 38 6.35 7.87 6.44
C ILE A 38 4.89 8.33 6.48
N GLY A 39 4.30 8.62 5.32
CA GLY A 39 2.88 9.00 5.23
C GLY A 39 1.94 7.94 5.81
N ALA A 40 2.16 6.68 5.47
CA ALA A 40 1.42 5.55 6.04
C ALA A 40 1.60 5.43 7.55
N THR A 41 2.80 5.68 8.07
CA THR A 41 3.09 5.64 9.50
C THR A 41 2.37 6.77 10.25
N SER A 42 2.32 7.97 9.67
CA SER A 42 1.53 9.09 10.21
C SER A 42 0.03 8.78 10.23
N LEU A 43 -0.49 8.11 9.20
CA LEU A 43 -1.88 7.64 9.17
C LEU A 43 -2.17 6.65 10.30
N ILE A 44 -1.28 5.68 10.52
CA ILE A 44 -1.41 4.70 11.60
C ILE A 44 -1.36 5.38 12.98
N ARG A 45 -0.44 6.34 13.16
CA ARG A 45 -0.38 7.13 14.40
C ARG A 45 -1.71 7.84 14.66
N ARG A 46 -2.27 8.50 13.64
CA ARG A 46 -3.59 9.14 13.74
C ARG A 46 -4.69 8.13 14.07
N ALA A 47 -4.71 6.98 13.41
CA ALA A 47 -5.71 5.93 13.65
C ALA A 47 -5.66 5.36 15.07
N ARG A 48 -4.49 5.35 15.72
CA ARG A 48 -4.36 4.96 17.13
C ARG A 48 -4.87 6.03 18.09
N HIS A 49 -4.69 7.31 17.76
CA HIS A 49 -5.16 8.42 18.58
C HIS A 49 -6.66 8.70 18.42
N LYS A 50 -7.21 8.47 17.22
CA LYS A 50 -8.63 8.68 16.89
C LYS A 50 -9.19 7.49 16.10
N PRO A 51 -9.43 6.33 16.75
CA PRO A 51 -9.92 5.13 16.08
C PRO A 51 -11.26 5.35 15.37
N GLU A 52 -12.16 6.14 15.95
CA GLU A 52 -13.49 6.46 15.42
C GLU A 52 -13.47 7.14 14.04
N ALA A 53 -12.37 7.83 13.71
CA ALA A 53 -12.19 8.51 12.44
C ALA A 53 -11.32 7.71 11.44
N ALA A 54 -10.90 6.50 11.80
CA ALA A 54 -10.01 5.67 10.97
C ALA A 54 -10.80 4.71 10.06
N ASP A 55 -10.17 4.32 8.94
CA ASP A 55 -10.71 3.24 8.08
C ASP A 55 -10.83 1.95 8.91
N PRO A 56 -12.02 1.34 9.03
CA PRO A 56 -12.20 0.08 9.78
C PRO A 56 -11.27 -1.04 9.31
N ARG A 57 -10.91 -1.07 8.01
CA ARG A 57 -9.96 -2.04 7.47
C ARG A 57 -8.54 -1.83 7.99
N LEU A 58 -8.15 -0.58 8.23
CA LEU A 58 -6.86 -0.26 8.84
C LEU A 58 -6.85 -0.69 10.31
N LEU A 59 -7.92 -0.45 11.06
CA LEU A 59 -8.04 -0.91 12.45
C LEU A 59 -7.98 -2.44 12.54
N ALA A 60 -8.73 -3.15 11.68
CA ALA A 60 -8.69 -4.59 11.60
C ALA A 60 -7.31 -5.16 11.19
N LEU A 61 -6.52 -4.40 10.44
CA LEU A 61 -5.13 -4.76 10.13
C LEU A 61 -4.22 -4.56 11.34
N LEU A 62 -4.35 -3.43 12.05
CA LEU A 62 -3.58 -3.12 13.25
C LEU A 62 -3.86 -4.08 14.40
N ALA A 63 -5.08 -4.64 14.47
CA ALA A 63 -5.43 -5.68 15.43
C ALA A 63 -4.69 -7.01 15.19
N ARG A 64 -4.27 -7.29 13.94
CA ARG A 64 -3.68 -8.58 13.54
C ARG A 64 -2.19 -8.52 13.24
N LYS A 65 -1.63 -7.34 13.00
CA LYS A 65 -0.25 -7.16 12.51
C LYS A 65 0.47 -6.04 13.25
N PRO A 66 1.80 -6.18 13.47
CA PRO A 66 2.61 -5.09 14.02
C PRO A 66 2.52 -3.81 13.20
N ALA A 67 2.64 -2.66 13.86
CA ALA A 67 2.45 -1.35 13.22
C ALA A 67 3.33 -1.14 11.98
N ARG A 68 4.61 -1.57 12.04
CA ARG A 68 5.54 -1.45 10.91
C ARG A 68 5.08 -2.26 9.68
N VAL A 69 4.52 -3.44 9.89
CA VAL A 69 3.97 -4.28 8.81
C VAL A 69 2.73 -3.61 8.22
N ALA A 70 1.86 -3.08 9.07
CA ALA A 70 0.70 -2.31 8.63
C ALA A 70 1.10 -1.04 7.84
N SER A 71 2.18 -0.34 8.24
CA SER A 71 2.70 0.82 7.50
C SER A 71 3.10 0.45 6.08
N VAL A 72 3.84 -0.65 5.90
CA VAL A 72 4.28 -1.09 4.56
C VAL A 72 3.09 -1.54 3.72
N ALA A 73 2.14 -2.28 4.30
CA ALA A 73 0.92 -2.69 3.61
C ALA A 73 0.08 -1.48 3.16
N MET A 74 -0.03 -0.46 4.01
CA MET A 74 -0.75 0.77 3.67
C MET A 74 0.00 1.58 2.60
N ALA A 75 1.32 1.67 2.67
CA ALA A 75 2.13 2.29 1.62
C ALA A 75 1.94 1.57 0.26
N ASN A 76 1.86 0.23 0.24
CA ASN A 76 1.54 -0.53 -0.97
C ASN A 76 0.14 -0.17 -1.52
N LYS A 77 -0.89 -0.07 -0.65
CA LYS A 77 -2.23 0.39 -1.06
C LYS A 77 -2.17 1.79 -1.67
N MET A 78 -1.48 2.74 -1.02
CA MET A 78 -1.32 4.11 -1.50
C MET A 78 -0.62 4.15 -2.86
N ALA A 79 0.45 3.38 -3.05
CA ALA A 79 1.15 3.30 -4.34
C ALA A 79 0.21 2.82 -5.47
N ARG A 80 -0.64 1.83 -5.21
CA ARG A 80 -1.63 1.35 -6.19
C ARG A 80 -2.68 2.41 -6.52
N VAL A 81 -3.12 3.19 -5.54
CA VAL A 81 -4.05 4.32 -5.75
C VAL A 81 -3.39 5.42 -6.59
N VAL A 82 -2.18 5.83 -6.24
CA VAL A 82 -1.40 6.84 -6.99
C VAL A 82 -1.24 6.41 -8.43
N TRP A 83 -0.86 5.15 -8.67
CA TRP A 83 -0.73 4.62 -10.02
C TRP A 83 -2.05 4.67 -10.80
N ALA A 84 -3.16 4.26 -10.19
CA ALA A 84 -4.46 4.28 -10.85
C ALA A 84 -4.88 5.70 -11.27
N ILE A 85 -4.65 6.69 -10.39
CA ILE A 85 -4.93 8.10 -10.66
C ILE A 85 -4.06 8.61 -11.82
N MET A 86 -2.75 8.37 -11.76
CA MET A 86 -1.81 8.80 -12.80
C MET A 86 -2.10 8.13 -14.15
N ALA A 87 -2.38 6.83 -14.16
CA ALA A 87 -2.63 6.07 -15.39
C ALA A 87 -3.95 6.48 -16.07
N ARG A 88 -4.92 6.98 -15.32
CA ARG A 88 -6.22 7.43 -15.84
C ARG A 88 -6.29 8.95 -16.07
N GLY A 89 -5.29 9.71 -15.65
CA GLY A 89 -5.32 11.17 -15.67
C GLY A 89 -6.41 11.77 -14.76
N GLU A 90 -6.83 11.04 -13.73
CA GLU A 90 -7.90 11.44 -12.83
C GLU A 90 -7.37 12.27 -11.65
N THR A 91 -8.27 12.78 -10.81
CA THR A 91 -7.94 13.42 -9.53
C THR A 91 -8.28 12.49 -8.36
N TYR A 92 -7.60 12.66 -7.22
CA TYR A 92 -7.86 11.84 -6.03
C TYR A 92 -9.29 12.05 -5.51
N GLN A 93 -10.02 10.95 -5.33
CA GLN A 93 -11.36 10.92 -4.75
C GLN A 93 -11.39 10.05 -3.49
N ALA A 94 -11.72 10.64 -2.35
CA ALA A 94 -11.73 9.94 -1.06
C ALA A 94 -12.71 8.74 -1.01
N ARG A 95 -13.80 8.82 -1.78
CA ARG A 95 -14.84 7.77 -1.89
C ARG A 95 -14.92 7.22 -3.32
N HIS A 96 -13.77 7.00 -3.95
CA HIS A 96 -13.73 6.44 -5.31
C HIS A 96 -14.39 5.07 -5.34
N ALA A 97 -15.52 4.96 -6.03
CA ALA A 97 -16.12 3.69 -6.38
C ALA A 97 -15.52 3.24 -7.72
N PRO A 98 -14.81 2.09 -7.77
CA PRO A 98 -14.24 1.63 -9.03
C PRO A 98 -15.39 1.35 -10.00
N ASN A 99 -15.34 1.92 -11.20
CA ASN A 99 -16.19 1.48 -12.30
C ASN A 99 -15.76 0.04 -12.66
N LEU A 100 -16.56 -0.94 -12.23
CA LEU A 100 -16.45 -2.34 -12.59
C LEU A 100 -17.03 -2.58 -13.99
N ALA A 101 -16.69 -1.72 -14.96
CA ALA A 101 -17.05 -1.98 -16.34
C ALA A 101 -16.32 -3.26 -16.79
N ALA A 102 -17.13 -4.19 -17.33
CA ALA A 102 -16.81 -5.58 -17.65
C ALA A 102 -15.68 -5.76 -18.68
#